data_AF-H0TBC7-F1
#
_entry.id   AF-H0TBC7-F1
#
_cell.length_a   1.000
_cell.length_b   1.000
_cell.length_c   1.000
_cell.angle_alpha   90.00
_cell.angle_beta   90.00
_cell.angle_gamma   90.00
#
_symmetry.space_group_name_H-M   'P 1'
#
loop_
_entity.id
_entity.type
_entity.pdbx_description
1 polymer ?
#
loop_
_entity_poly.entity_id
_entity_poly.type
_entity_poly.pdbx_seq_one_letter_code
_entity_poly.pdbx_strand_id
1 'polypeptide(L)'
;MRTEHGMGLKDWFDRKRRGYTELDEIMNPLVSARLQHFVCINDTPDRPYLRHYFQFLNKGGLREEFIVFYAHTIGGYAYERTAYRKQGEEAYSLLNDRSPWWTSISFLQALGQRLPANTQSQEGHHAAMVHIERRTEPQQPPLSSKRKLSANSPPLATFSTGEHVVYPQHGVGKIVAIETQDIAGKQVEMLVIHFKTEKMTLRVPIMKAGEIGLRRLADEI
;
A
#
# COMPACT_ATOMS: atom_id res chain seq x y z
N MET A 1 24.70 -11.65 -11.25
CA MET A 1 23.53 -12.09 -10.46
C MET A 1 22.36 -11.17 -10.79
N ARG A 2 21.19 -11.75 -11.06
CA ARG A 2 20.04 -11.12 -11.73
C ARG A 2 19.47 -9.93 -10.95
N THR A 3 19.36 -8.78 -11.62
CA THR A 3 18.63 -7.58 -11.20
C THR A 3 17.13 -7.79 -11.45
N GLU A 4 16.32 -7.81 -10.38
CA GLU A 4 14.85 -7.72 -10.49
C GLU A 4 14.48 -6.29 -10.90
N HIS A 5 14.28 -6.07 -12.21
CA HIS A 5 13.71 -4.84 -12.73
C HIS A 5 12.19 -4.87 -12.51
N GLY A 6 11.69 -4.00 -11.63
CA GLY A 6 10.27 -3.67 -11.60
C GLY A 6 9.83 -3.12 -12.96
N MET A 7 8.75 -3.66 -13.51
CA MET A 7 8.23 -3.26 -14.82
C MET A 7 7.67 -1.83 -14.75
N GLY A 8 8.23 -0.90 -15.53
CA GLY A 8 7.70 0.46 -15.64
C GLY A 8 6.32 0.48 -16.32
N LEU A 9 5.45 1.42 -15.90
CA LEU A 9 4.09 1.59 -16.48
C LEU A 9 4.12 1.71 -18.01
N LYS A 10 5.12 2.41 -18.56
CA LYS A 10 5.30 2.58 -20.00
C LYS A 10 5.64 1.25 -20.70
N ASP A 11 6.55 0.47 -20.11
CA ASP A 11 6.93 -0.85 -20.64
C ASP A 11 5.75 -1.83 -20.63
N TRP A 12 4.88 -1.71 -19.62
CA TRP A 12 3.63 -2.47 -19.53
C TRP A 12 2.66 -2.14 -20.69
N PHE A 13 2.42 -0.85 -20.97
CA PHE A 13 1.57 -0.43 -22.10
C PHE A 13 2.16 -0.79 -23.47
N ASP A 14 3.48 -0.74 -23.63
CA ASP A 14 4.16 -1.16 -24.86
C ASP A 14 4.07 -2.67 -25.09
N ARG A 15 3.93 -3.47 -24.02
CA ARG A 15 3.69 -4.91 -24.10
C ARG A 15 2.27 -5.23 -24.59
N LYS A 16 1.26 -4.43 -24.21
CA LYS A 16 -0.13 -4.56 -24.71
C LYS A 16 -0.22 -4.53 -26.23
N ARG A 17 0.66 -3.76 -26.91
CA ARG A 17 0.73 -3.71 -28.38
C ARG A 17 1.38 -4.96 -28.99
N ARG A 18 2.20 -5.69 -28.23
CA ARG A 18 2.96 -6.88 -28.65
C ARG A 18 2.32 -8.21 -28.24
N GLY A 19 1.31 -8.18 -27.37
CA GLY A 19 0.69 -9.37 -26.78
C GLY A 19 1.30 -9.75 -25.43
N TYR A 20 0.51 -10.39 -24.57
CA TYR A 20 0.92 -10.84 -23.23
C TYR A 20 1.43 -12.29 -23.26
N THR A 21 2.41 -12.59 -22.41
CA THR A 21 2.93 -13.95 -22.25
C THR A 21 2.14 -14.74 -21.20
N GLU A 22 2.26 -16.07 -21.20
CA GLU A 22 1.65 -16.94 -20.18
C GLU A 22 2.11 -16.58 -18.75
N LEU A 23 3.38 -16.19 -18.59
CA LEU A 23 3.91 -15.67 -17.33
C LEU A 23 3.23 -14.34 -16.93
N ASP A 24 2.97 -13.45 -17.87
CA ASP A 24 2.26 -12.19 -17.58
C ASP A 24 0.83 -12.45 -17.10
N GLU A 25 0.16 -13.49 -17.63
CA GLU A 25 -1.18 -13.88 -17.22
C GLU A 25 -1.21 -14.52 -15.82
N ILE A 26 -0.18 -15.29 -15.47
CA ILE A 26 -0.01 -15.82 -14.10
C ILE A 26 0.21 -14.68 -13.11
N MET A 27 1.01 -13.68 -13.47
CA MET A 27 1.34 -12.53 -12.61
C MET A 27 0.22 -11.49 -12.54
N ASN A 28 -0.55 -11.34 -13.62
CA ASN A 28 -1.66 -10.41 -13.68
C ASN A 28 -2.77 -10.99 -14.55
N PRO A 29 -3.70 -11.77 -13.97
CA PRO A 29 -4.81 -12.35 -14.73
C PRO A 29 -5.68 -11.30 -15.41
N LEU A 30 -5.66 -10.05 -14.93
CA LEU A 30 -6.44 -8.94 -15.50
C LEU A 30 -5.94 -8.47 -16.86
N VAL A 31 -4.72 -8.82 -17.28
CA VAL A 31 -4.21 -8.45 -18.63
C VAL A 31 -5.05 -9.07 -19.74
N SER A 32 -5.65 -10.22 -19.46
CA SER A 32 -6.52 -10.95 -20.38
C SER A 32 -8.00 -10.81 -20.07
N ALA A 33 -8.35 -10.12 -18.99
CA ALA A 33 -9.72 -9.91 -18.56
C ALA A 33 -10.32 -8.68 -19.23
N ARG A 34 -11.64 -8.72 -19.51
CA ARG A 34 -12.37 -7.60 -20.11
C ARG A 34 -13.04 -6.79 -19.02
N LEU A 35 -12.68 -5.52 -18.87
CA LEU A 35 -13.38 -4.60 -17.98
C LEU A 35 -14.86 -4.49 -18.39
N GLN A 36 -15.76 -4.78 -17.46
CA GLN A 36 -17.22 -4.63 -17.62
C GLN A 36 -17.72 -3.34 -17.01
N HIS A 37 -17.21 -2.97 -15.84
CA HIS A 37 -17.75 -1.89 -15.05
C HIS A 37 -16.67 -1.18 -14.23
N PHE A 38 -16.78 0.14 -14.12
CA PHE A 38 -15.92 0.97 -13.29
C PHE A 38 -16.71 2.08 -12.62
N VAL A 39 -16.53 2.21 -11.31
CA VAL A 39 -17.16 3.28 -10.52
C VAL A 39 -16.11 3.92 -9.62
N CYS A 40 -16.06 5.24 -9.67
CA CYS A 40 -15.34 6.04 -8.68
C CYS A 40 -16.33 6.43 -7.58
N ILE A 41 -16.05 6.04 -6.35
CA ILE A 41 -16.89 6.29 -5.18
C ILE A 41 -16.14 7.28 -4.31
N ASN A 42 -16.69 8.50 -4.25
CA ASN A 42 -16.08 9.63 -3.56
C ASN A 42 -16.31 9.59 -2.05
N ASP A 43 -15.51 10.41 -1.37
CA ASP A 43 -15.59 10.71 0.04
C ASP A 43 -16.99 11.26 0.44
N THR A 44 -17.55 10.74 1.52
CA THR A 44 -18.64 11.39 2.26
C THR A 44 -18.13 11.72 3.67
N PRO A 45 -18.67 12.75 4.36
CA PRO A 45 -18.20 13.15 5.70
C PRO A 45 -18.07 11.99 6.72
N ASP A 46 -18.86 10.93 6.55
CA ASP A 46 -18.87 9.75 7.41
C ASP A 46 -17.89 8.64 6.95
N ARG A 47 -17.27 8.78 5.77
CA ARG A 47 -16.42 7.78 5.07
C ARG A 47 -15.29 8.47 4.27
N PRO A 48 -14.16 8.80 4.92
CA PRO A 48 -13.07 9.61 4.36
C PRO A 48 -12.14 8.86 3.38
N TYR A 49 -12.70 8.03 2.50
CA TYR A 49 -11.92 7.18 1.58
C TYR A 49 -12.47 7.26 0.16
N LEU A 50 -11.58 7.54 -0.79
CA LEU A 50 -11.86 7.35 -2.22
C LEU A 50 -11.75 5.86 -2.55
N ARG A 51 -12.69 5.34 -3.34
CA ARG A 51 -12.65 3.95 -3.80
C ARG A 51 -12.85 3.86 -5.30
N HIS A 52 -12.04 3.01 -5.92
CA HIS A 52 -12.23 2.62 -7.30
C HIS A 52 -12.74 1.18 -7.32
N TYR A 53 -13.98 0.99 -7.75
CA TYR A 53 -14.56 -0.32 -8.00
C TYR A 53 -14.35 -0.71 -9.47
N PHE A 54 -13.96 -1.96 -9.68
CA PHE A 54 -13.84 -2.55 -11.00
C PHE A 54 -14.56 -3.89 -11.04
N GLN A 55 -15.23 -4.17 -12.14
CA GLN A 55 -15.74 -5.48 -12.48
C GLN A 55 -15.11 -5.93 -13.79
N PHE A 56 -14.53 -7.12 -13.79
CA PHE A 56 -13.95 -7.76 -14.96
C PHE A 56 -14.69 -9.05 -15.28
N LEU A 57 -14.63 -9.42 -16.55
CA LEU A 57 -14.97 -10.75 -17.04
C LEU A 57 -13.66 -11.45 -17.38
N ASN A 58 -13.34 -12.53 -16.67
CA ASN A 58 -12.11 -13.30 -16.93
C ASN A 58 -12.26 -14.19 -18.18
N LYS A 59 -11.17 -14.88 -18.58
CA LYS A 59 -11.18 -15.79 -19.75
C LYS A 59 -12.22 -16.91 -19.64
N GLY A 60 -12.51 -17.36 -18.42
CA GLY A 60 -13.52 -18.38 -18.15
C GLY A 60 -14.97 -17.85 -18.16
N GLY A 61 -15.17 -16.56 -18.46
CA GLY A 61 -16.50 -15.94 -18.45
C GLY A 61 -17.05 -15.70 -17.04
N LEU A 62 -16.23 -15.83 -15.99
CA LEU A 62 -16.62 -15.54 -14.62
C LEU A 62 -16.36 -14.09 -14.28
N ARG A 63 -17.25 -13.52 -13.47
CA ARG A 63 -17.11 -12.14 -12.98
C ARG A 63 -16.12 -12.09 -11.82
N GLU A 64 -15.30 -11.05 -11.85
CA GLU A 64 -14.31 -10.76 -10.82
C GLU A 64 -14.41 -9.29 -10.45
N GLU A 65 -14.47 -9.01 -9.16
CA GLU A 65 -14.63 -7.67 -8.63
C GLU A 65 -13.41 -7.26 -7.83
N PHE A 66 -13.02 -6.00 -8.00
CA PHE A 66 -11.91 -5.40 -7.31
C PHE A 66 -12.31 -4.05 -6.72
N ILE A 67 -11.88 -3.78 -5.50
CA ILE A 67 -12.04 -2.47 -4.87
C ILE A 67 -10.67 -2.00 -4.44
N VAL A 68 -10.21 -0.89 -5.02
CA VAL A 68 -8.99 -0.22 -4.58
C VAL A 68 -9.38 0.89 -3.61
N PHE A 69 -8.82 0.84 -2.41
CA PHE A 69 -9.06 1.81 -1.35
C PHE A 69 -7.92 2.81 -1.33
N TYR A 70 -8.27 4.09 -1.28
CA TYR A 70 -7.33 5.17 -1.07
C TYR A 70 -7.67 5.93 0.19
N ALA A 71 -6.65 6.19 1.01
CA ALA A 71 -6.75 7.03 2.18
C ALA A 71 -6.50 8.49 1.81
N HIS A 72 -7.24 9.41 2.44
CA HIS A 72 -6.96 10.83 2.32
C HIS A 72 -5.67 11.20 3.07
N THR A 73 -4.78 11.92 2.39
CA THR A 73 -3.52 12.43 2.93
C THR A 73 -3.35 13.91 2.56
N ILE A 74 -2.40 14.59 3.19
CA ILE A 74 -2.10 16.01 2.91
C ILE A 74 -1.72 16.23 1.44
N GLY A 75 -1.16 15.21 0.77
CA GLY A 75 -0.81 15.24 -0.66
C GLY A 75 -1.89 14.72 -1.62
N GLY A 76 -3.12 14.52 -1.14
CA GLY A 76 -4.21 13.90 -1.90
C GLY A 76 -4.47 12.44 -1.49
N TYR A 77 -4.87 11.60 -2.43
CA TYR A 77 -5.24 10.21 -2.12
C TYR A 77 -4.05 9.24 -2.27
N ALA A 78 -3.75 8.48 -1.23
CA ALA A 78 -2.71 7.46 -1.23
C ALA A 78 -3.32 6.05 -1.23
N TYR A 79 -2.75 5.14 -2.01
CA TYR A 79 -3.18 3.74 -2.01
C TYR A 79 -3.06 3.14 -0.61
N GLU A 80 -4.11 2.43 -0.17
CA GLU A 80 -4.13 1.73 1.11
C GLU A 80 -4.12 0.21 0.91
N ARG A 81 -5.08 -0.32 0.14
CA ARG A 81 -5.26 -1.77 -0.07
C ARG A 81 -6.13 -2.06 -1.29
N THR A 82 -6.09 -3.30 -1.78
CA THR A 82 -7.03 -3.82 -2.78
C THR A 82 -7.77 -5.04 -2.26
N ALA A 83 -9.09 -4.98 -2.38
CA ALA A 83 -9.96 -6.13 -2.18
C ALA A 83 -10.28 -6.80 -3.50
N TYR A 84 -10.53 -8.09 -3.43
CA TYR A 84 -10.90 -8.92 -4.54
C TYR A 84 -12.00 -9.91 -4.15
N ARG A 85 -12.90 -10.19 -5.09
CA ARG A 85 -13.95 -11.19 -4.94
C ARG A 85 -14.23 -11.87 -6.27
N LYS A 86 -14.37 -13.20 -6.27
CA LYS A 86 -14.84 -13.96 -7.43
C LYS A 86 -16.36 -14.13 -7.40
N GLN A 87 -16.95 -14.32 -8.57
CA GLN A 87 -18.34 -14.73 -8.69
C GLN A 87 -18.60 -16.02 -7.90
N GLY A 88 -19.59 -15.95 -6.99
CA GLY A 88 -19.95 -17.06 -6.10
C GLY A 88 -19.34 -16.96 -4.69
N GLU A 89 -18.38 -16.06 -4.47
CA GLU A 89 -17.89 -15.75 -3.13
C GLU A 89 -18.79 -14.72 -2.45
N GLU A 90 -19.12 -14.93 -1.19
CA GLU A 90 -19.95 -13.98 -0.42
C GLU A 90 -19.13 -12.77 0.06
N ALA A 91 -17.86 -12.99 0.42
CA ALA A 91 -16.99 -11.99 1.03
C ALA A 91 -15.82 -11.57 0.12
N TYR A 92 -15.32 -10.34 0.34
CA TYR A 92 -14.10 -9.86 -0.29
C TYR A 92 -12.87 -10.36 0.48
N SER A 93 -11.86 -10.82 -0.26
CA SER A 93 -10.54 -11.15 0.25
C SER A 93 -9.55 -10.01 -0.04
N LEU A 94 -8.57 -9.79 0.84
CA LEU A 94 -7.50 -8.83 0.58
C LEU A 94 -6.44 -9.42 -0.35
N LEU A 95 -6.10 -8.67 -1.40
CA LEU A 95 -4.89 -8.96 -2.18
C LEU A 95 -3.69 -8.58 -1.33
N ASN A 96 -2.86 -9.57 -1.01
CA ASN A 96 -1.64 -9.36 -0.24
C ASN A 96 -0.53 -8.83 -1.16
N ASP A 97 0.22 -7.85 -0.68
CA ASP A 97 1.35 -7.18 -1.33
C ASP A 97 2.56 -8.10 -1.58
N ARG A 98 2.66 -9.22 -0.85
CA ARG A 98 3.71 -10.25 -1.00
C ARG A 98 3.36 -11.39 -1.97
N SER A 99 2.27 -11.24 -2.72
CA SER A 99 1.76 -12.25 -3.66
C SER A 99 2.06 -11.83 -5.11
N PRO A 100 2.09 -12.76 -6.09
CA PRO A 100 2.25 -12.43 -7.52
C PRO A 100 1.31 -11.34 -8.07
N TRP A 101 0.25 -11.03 -7.31
CA TRP A 101 -0.81 -10.05 -7.58
C TRP A 101 -0.42 -8.57 -7.46
N TRP A 102 0.83 -8.22 -7.12
CA TRP A 102 1.30 -6.81 -7.12
C TRP A 102 1.03 -6.12 -8.47
N THR A 103 1.24 -6.86 -9.56
CA THR A 103 1.03 -6.34 -10.92
C THR A 103 -0.44 -6.00 -11.16
N SER A 104 -1.37 -6.80 -10.65
CA SER A 104 -2.82 -6.53 -10.69
C SER A 104 -3.17 -5.27 -9.92
N ILE A 105 -2.61 -5.08 -8.72
CA ILE A 105 -2.84 -3.89 -7.88
C ILE A 105 -2.36 -2.62 -8.61
N SER A 106 -1.14 -2.66 -9.16
CA SER A 106 -0.58 -1.53 -9.91
C SER A 106 -1.40 -1.22 -11.17
N PHE A 107 -1.84 -2.26 -11.87
CA PHE A 107 -2.71 -2.12 -13.03
C PHE A 107 -4.04 -1.46 -12.67
N LEU A 108 -4.70 -1.89 -11.59
CA LEU A 108 -5.97 -1.31 -11.15
C LEU A 108 -5.82 0.16 -10.74
N GLN A 109 -4.74 0.53 -10.04
CA GLN A 109 -4.45 1.92 -9.71
C GLN A 109 -4.31 2.79 -10.97
N ALA A 110 -3.47 2.36 -11.91
CA ALA A 110 -3.24 3.08 -13.16
C ALA A 110 -4.49 3.14 -14.05
N LEU A 111 -5.28 2.06 -14.08
CA LEU A 111 -6.53 2.01 -14.85
C LEU A 111 -7.57 2.98 -14.27
N GLY A 112 -7.75 2.99 -12.95
CA GLY A 112 -8.72 3.87 -12.29
C GLY A 112 -8.44 5.35 -12.50
N GLN A 113 -7.16 5.75 -12.58
CA GLN A 113 -6.78 7.15 -12.88
C GLN A 113 -7.15 7.60 -14.31
N ARG A 114 -7.37 6.66 -15.24
CA ARG A 114 -7.61 6.96 -16.67
C ARG A 114 -9.06 6.82 -17.07
N LEU A 115 -9.86 6.10 -16.29
CA LEU A 115 -11.27 5.88 -16.60
C LEU A 115 -12.13 7.04 -16.11
N PRO A 116 -13.15 7.45 -16.87
CA PRO A 116 -14.04 8.52 -16.46
C PRO A 116 -14.99 8.04 -15.34
N ALA A 117 -15.27 8.91 -14.37
CA ALA A 117 -15.95 8.59 -13.10
C ALA A 117 -17.47 8.36 -13.21
N ASN A 118 -18.03 8.20 -14.41
CA ASN A 118 -19.45 8.41 -14.72
C ASN A 118 -20.22 7.15 -15.14
N THR A 119 -19.73 5.93 -14.86
CA THR A 119 -20.38 4.70 -15.37
C THR A 119 -21.59 4.22 -14.57
N GLN A 120 -21.90 4.77 -13.38
CA GLN A 120 -23.12 4.47 -12.59
C GLN A 120 -23.30 5.49 -11.45
N SER A 121 -24.48 5.55 -10.83
CA SER A 121 -24.75 6.42 -9.67
C SER A 121 -23.84 6.05 -8.48
N GLN A 122 -23.12 7.02 -7.93
CA GLN A 122 -22.29 6.84 -6.73
C GLN A 122 -23.13 6.49 -5.49
N GLU A 123 -24.39 6.95 -5.47
CA GLU A 123 -25.31 6.74 -4.37
C GLU A 123 -25.84 5.30 -4.37
N GLY A 124 -25.61 4.57 -3.27
CA GLY A 124 -26.13 3.22 -3.07
C GLY A 124 -25.30 2.07 -3.66
N HIS A 125 -24.13 2.34 -4.25
CA HIS A 125 -23.27 1.28 -4.79
C HIS A 125 -22.75 0.35 -3.67
N HIS A 126 -22.86 -0.97 -3.82
CA HIS A 126 -22.50 -1.95 -2.75
C HIS A 126 -21.05 -1.83 -2.28
N ALA A 127 -20.13 -1.50 -3.19
CA ALA A 127 -18.72 -1.26 -2.84
C ALA A 127 -18.53 -0.09 -1.86
N ALA A 128 -19.51 0.81 -1.71
CA ALA A 128 -19.51 1.83 -0.66
C ALA A 128 -19.74 1.24 0.74
N MET A 129 -20.45 0.10 0.85
CA MET A 129 -20.74 -0.60 2.10
C MET A 129 -19.70 -1.67 2.45
N VAL A 130 -18.76 -1.96 1.55
CA VAL A 130 -17.69 -2.92 1.82
C VAL A 130 -16.73 -2.32 2.85
N HIS A 131 -16.87 -2.78 4.08
CA HIS A 131 -15.91 -2.58 5.15
C HIS A 131 -15.03 -3.81 5.19
N ILE A 132 -13.78 -3.66 4.77
CA ILE A 132 -12.78 -4.66 5.14
C ILE A 132 -12.30 -4.23 6.49
N GLU A 133 -12.62 -5.03 7.51
CA GLU A 133 -12.04 -4.88 8.84
C GLU A 133 -10.54 -4.64 8.62
N ARG A 134 -10.05 -3.48 9.08
CA ARG A 134 -8.64 -3.44 9.46
C ARG A 134 -8.51 -4.66 10.33
N ARG A 135 -7.62 -5.59 10.00
CA ARG A 135 -7.21 -6.60 10.98
C ARG A 135 -6.91 -5.78 12.22
N THR A 136 -7.82 -5.80 13.17
CA THR A 136 -7.61 -5.16 14.45
C THR A 136 -6.39 -5.91 14.92
N GLU A 137 -5.26 -5.22 15.09
CA GLU A 137 -4.41 -5.65 16.19
C GLU A 137 -5.37 -5.88 17.36
N PRO A 138 -5.34 -7.06 18.00
CA PRO A 138 -6.27 -7.41 19.06
C PRO A 138 -6.45 -6.18 19.94
N GLN A 139 -7.69 -5.69 20.07
CA GLN A 139 -7.97 -4.48 20.82
C GLN A 139 -7.23 -4.60 22.15
N GLN A 140 -6.21 -3.76 22.36
CA GLN A 140 -5.61 -3.69 23.68
C GLN A 140 -6.75 -3.30 24.62
N PRO A 141 -7.07 -4.13 25.63
CA PRO A 141 -8.13 -3.80 26.57
C PRO A 141 -7.83 -2.44 27.20
N PRO A 142 -8.86 -1.68 27.62
CA PRO A 142 -8.68 -0.31 28.09
C PRO A 142 -7.69 -0.34 29.27
N LEU A 143 -6.49 0.19 29.06
CA LEU A 143 -5.47 0.29 30.10
C LEU A 143 -5.85 1.43 31.05
N SER A 144 -6.81 1.11 31.92
CA SER A 144 -6.91 1.68 33.25
C SER A 144 -5.59 1.41 33.99
N SER A 145 -4.97 2.51 34.37
CA SER A 145 -4.01 2.72 35.46
C SER A 145 -3.46 1.48 36.21
N LYS A 146 -2.16 1.25 36.04
CA LYS A 146 -1.11 1.15 37.09
C LYS A 146 -0.02 0.13 36.71
N ARG A 147 1.05 0.67 36.12
CA ARG A 147 2.48 0.42 36.44
C ARG A 147 2.88 -1.00 36.88
N LYS A 148 3.66 -1.67 36.03
CA LYS A 148 5.01 -2.17 36.39
C LYS A 148 5.83 -2.41 35.12
N LEU A 149 6.97 -1.75 35.04
CA LEU A 149 8.00 -1.99 34.02
C LEU A 149 8.46 -3.45 34.08
N SER A 150 8.57 -4.10 32.93
CA SER A 150 9.36 -5.33 32.76
C SER A 150 9.79 -5.48 31.30
N ALA A 151 11.02 -5.03 31.04
CA ALA A 151 11.99 -5.42 30.03
C ALA A 151 11.58 -6.46 28.96
N ASN A 152 11.31 -6.01 27.72
CA ASN A 152 11.98 -6.48 26.49
C ASN A 152 11.50 -5.73 25.22
N SER A 153 11.44 -4.40 25.29
CA SER A 153 11.42 -3.56 24.09
C SER A 153 12.77 -2.86 24.03
N PRO A 154 13.50 -2.84 22.90
CA PRO A 154 14.69 -2.01 22.82
C PRO A 154 14.23 -0.55 23.06
N PRO A 155 14.81 0.16 24.04
CA PRO A 155 14.37 1.49 24.42
C PRO A 155 14.59 2.50 23.30
N LEU A 156 13.99 3.69 23.44
CA LEU A 156 14.14 4.89 22.59
C LEU A 156 15.60 5.32 22.25
N ALA A 157 16.62 4.58 22.67
CA ALA A 157 18.05 4.83 22.49
C ALA A 157 18.65 4.19 21.20
N THR A 158 17.85 3.93 20.17
CA THR A 158 18.32 3.10 19.02
C THR A 158 18.72 3.92 17.79
N PHE A 159 18.41 5.22 17.68
CA PHE A 159 18.80 5.99 16.49
C PHE A 159 19.12 7.43 16.85
N SER A 160 20.23 7.96 16.32
CA SER A 160 20.67 9.35 16.51
C SER A 160 20.91 10.04 15.18
N THR A 161 20.71 11.36 15.13
CA THR A 161 21.13 12.17 13.99
C THR A 161 22.63 11.99 13.76
N GLY A 162 23.03 11.81 12.50
CA GLY A 162 24.43 11.57 12.13
C GLY A 162 24.77 10.09 11.94
N GLU A 163 23.97 9.16 12.44
CA GLU A 163 24.22 7.72 12.31
C GLU A 163 23.92 7.20 10.90
N HIS A 164 24.67 6.16 10.50
CA HIS A 164 24.41 5.42 9.28
C HIS A 164 23.45 4.25 9.53
N VAL A 165 22.51 4.08 8.62
CA VAL A 165 21.50 3.04 8.67
C VAL A 165 21.39 2.38 7.31
N VAL A 166 21.04 1.09 7.28
CA VAL A 166 20.70 0.37 6.07
C VAL A 166 19.19 0.23 5.98
N TYR A 167 18.65 0.58 4.82
CA TYR A 167 17.28 0.30 4.43
C TYR A 167 17.26 -0.74 3.31
N PRO A 168 16.46 -1.84 3.40
CA PRO A 168 16.55 -3.00 2.50
C PRO A 168 16.50 -2.73 1.00
N GLN A 169 15.90 -1.61 0.57
CA GLN A 169 15.79 -1.24 -0.86
C GLN A 169 16.74 -0.11 -1.29
N HIS A 170 17.24 0.71 -0.36
CA HIS A 170 17.98 1.95 -0.67
C HIS A 170 19.43 1.92 -0.18
N GLY A 171 19.84 0.83 0.48
CA GLY A 171 21.19 0.67 0.99
C GLY A 171 21.48 1.61 2.15
N VAL A 172 22.68 2.18 2.18
CA VAL A 172 23.16 3.00 3.30
C VAL A 172 22.63 4.44 3.19
N GLY A 173 21.87 4.85 4.20
CA GLY A 173 21.45 6.23 4.42
C GLY A 173 22.06 6.80 5.70
N LYS A 174 22.06 8.13 5.80
CA LYS A 174 22.47 8.85 7.00
C LYS A 174 21.26 9.54 7.61
N ILE A 175 21.04 9.37 8.92
CA ILE A 175 19.99 10.11 9.63
C ILE A 175 20.41 11.58 9.68
N VAL A 176 19.62 12.46 9.08
CA VAL A 176 19.89 13.90 9.04
C VAL A 176 19.09 14.67 10.08
N ALA A 177 17.92 14.17 10.47
CA ALA A 177 17.09 14.77 11.51
C ALA A 177 16.16 13.72 12.15
N ILE A 178 15.67 14.04 13.34
CA ILE A 178 14.53 13.36 13.97
C ILE A 178 13.47 14.44 14.16
N GLU A 179 12.30 14.24 13.56
CA GLU A 179 11.21 15.22 13.52
C GLU A 179 9.95 14.62 14.16
N THR A 180 9.20 15.44 14.90
CA THR A 180 7.85 15.09 15.35
C THR A 180 6.84 15.70 14.40
N GLN A 181 5.92 14.88 13.87
CA GLN A 181 4.86 15.33 12.97
C GLN A 181 3.49 14.96 13.56
N ASP A 182 2.51 15.86 13.43
CA ASP A 182 1.12 15.55 13.73
C ASP A 182 0.49 14.82 12.54
N ILE A 183 0.14 13.54 12.75
CA ILE A 183 -0.51 12.70 11.76
C ILE A 183 -1.82 12.19 12.37
N ALA A 184 -2.95 12.65 11.84
CA ALA A 184 -4.28 12.31 12.30
C ALA A 184 -4.53 12.60 13.81
N GLY A 185 -4.03 13.74 14.30
CA GLY A 185 -4.18 14.18 15.69
C GLY A 185 -3.29 13.42 16.67
N LYS A 186 -2.26 12.72 16.17
CA LYS A 186 -1.28 12.00 16.95
C LYS A 186 0.11 12.52 16.60
N GLN A 187 0.90 12.83 17.61
CA GLN A 187 2.31 13.13 17.41
C GLN A 187 3.08 11.84 17.11
N VAL A 188 3.70 11.79 15.94
CA VAL A 188 4.50 10.67 15.46
C VAL A 188 5.93 11.15 15.25
N GLU A 189 6.88 10.48 15.88
CA GLU A 189 8.30 10.74 15.68
C GLU A 189 8.82 10.00 14.44
N MET A 190 9.55 10.74 13.60
CA MET A 190 9.99 10.33 12.29
C MET A 190 11.51 10.51 12.18
N LEU A 191 12.21 9.50 11.68
CA LEU A 191 13.59 9.61 11.22
C LEU A 191 13.61 10.19 9.81
N VAL A 192 14.38 11.25 9.62
CA VAL A 192 14.68 11.81 8.30
C VAL A 192 16.02 11.24 7.86
N ILE A 193 16.01 10.39 6.83
CA ILE A 193 17.18 9.64 6.37
C ILE A 193 17.53 10.08 4.95
N HIS A 194 18.76 10.54 4.74
CA HIS A 194 19.27 10.92 3.44
C HIS A 194 20.12 9.80 2.84
N PHE A 195 19.79 9.37 1.62
CA PHE A 195 20.52 8.37 0.86
C PHE A 195 21.39 9.05 -0.18
N LYS A 196 22.71 9.09 0.07
CA LYS A 196 23.67 9.82 -0.77
C LYS A 196 23.71 9.29 -2.21
N THR A 197 23.62 7.98 -2.38
CA THR A 197 23.69 7.31 -3.68
C THR A 197 22.51 7.67 -4.58
N GLU A 198 21.31 7.71 -4.01
CA GLU A 198 20.06 7.98 -4.75
C GLU A 198 19.67 9.47 -4.71
N LYS A 199 20.39 10.30 -3.94
CA LYS A 199 20.07 11.71 -3.66
C LYS A 199 18.61 11.91 -3.19
N MET A 200 18.11 10.96 -2.39
CA MET A 200 16.74 10.93 -1.89
C MET A 200 16.73 11.10 -0.37
N THR A 201 15.63 11.63 0.16
CA THR A 201 15.37 11.69 1.61
C THR A 201 14.07 10.96 1.93
N LEU A 202 14.12 10.00 2.87
CA LEU A 202 12.96 9.28 3.37
C LEU A 202 12.62 9.71 4.79
N ARG A 203 11.32 9.67 5.09
CA ARG A 203 10.80 9.85 6.46
C ARG A 203 10.21 8.54 6.93
N VAL A 204 10.77 8.00 8.01
CA VAL A 204 10.40 6.70 8.57
C VAL A 204 9.89 6.89 9.99
N PRO A 205 8.66 6.48 10.32
CA PRO A 205 8.19 6.46 11.71
C PRO A 205 9.11 5.57 12.56
N ILE A 206 9.64 6.09 13.67
CA ILE A 206 10.58 5.36 14.55
C ILE A 206 9.97 4.01 14.98
N MET A 207 8.68 4.04 15.33
CA MET A 207 7.90 2.88 15.74
C MET A 207 7.78 1.78 14.67
N LYS A 208 7.98 2.09 13.38
CA LYS A 208 7.99 1.12 12.28
C LYS A 208 9.38 0.73 11.80
N ALA A 209 10.45 1.32 12.34
CA ALA A 209 11.82 1.10 11.87
C ALA A 209 12.22 -0.38 11.87
N GLY A 210 11.88 -1.14 12.92
CA GLY A 210 12.18 -2.58 12.99
C GLY A 210 11.39 -3.42 11.99
N GLU A 211 10.11 -3.11 11.78
CA GLU A 211 9.22 -3.85 10.87
C GLU A 211 9.62 -3.70 9.41
N ILE A 212 10.06 -2.49 9.02
CA ILE A 212 10.49 -2.20 7.64
C ILE A 212 11.95 -2.61 7.39
N GLY A 213 12.60 -3.25 8.37
CA GLY A 213 13.96 -3.75 8.25
C GLY A 213 15.04 -2.68 8.28
N LEU A 214 14.76 -1.50 8.86
CA LEU A 214 15.79 -0.48 9.09
C LEU A 214 16.77 -0.99 10.14
N ARG A 215 18.06 -1.06 9.78
CA ARG A 215 19.12 -1.52 10.68
C ARG A 215 20.18 -0.44 10.85
N ARG A 216 20.66 -0.26 12.07
CA ARG A 216 21.86 0.56 12.30
C ARG A 216 23.06 -0.13 11.70
N LEU A 217 23.96 0.66 11.13
CA LEU A 217 25.34 0.27 11.00
C LEU A 217 26.03 0.77 12.26
N ALA A 218 26.46 -0.15 13.12
CA ALA A 218 27.44 0.22 14.13
C ALA A 218 28.73 0.55 13.40
N ASP A 219 29.31 1.72 13.69
CA ASP A 219 30.68 1.99 13.28
C ASP A 219 31.56 0.97 14.03
N GLU A 220 32.21 0.08 13.29
CA GLU A 220 33.25 -0.79 13.83
C GLU A 220 34.45 0.10 14.19
N ILE A 221 34.65 0.33 15.50
CA ILE A 221 35.95 0.66 16.11
C ILE A 221 36.04 -0.08 17.43
#